data_AF-A0A3D1SST4-F1
#
_entry.id   AF-A0A3D1SST4-F1
#
_cell.length_a   1.000
_cell.length_b   1.000
_cell.length_c   1.000
_cell.angle_alpha   90.00
_cell.angle_beta   90.00
_cell.angle_gamma   90.00
#
_symmetry.space_group_name_H-M   'P 1'
#
loop_
_entity.id
_entity.type
_entity.pdbx_description
1 polymer ?
#
loop_
_entity_poly.entity_id
_entity_poly.type
_entity_poly.pdbx_seq_one_letter_code
_entity_poly.pdbx_strand_id
1 'polypeptide(L)'
;MSSLMHQGRATYAFFERNWNLTRRYWGWELVWLVYNIVNAMSVTYIGLSAQLITGVKINTNFFILYLLIGTAVWSYLSVTFDGVTDIINMERWEGTIEYTFMAPISRFTHMIGSCMYAVVHGLLFTILQLLIVGFFFHIDLSHANFVTAFFMLLLGSVSFIGFGIGTAVLPLLYTEKGMQMSFIVRAVI
;
A
#
# COMPACT_ATOMS: atom_id res chain seq x y z
N MET A 1 -21.88 24.46 7.95
CA MET A 1 -21.36 23.48 8.94
C MET A 1 -22.01 22.10 8.80
N SER A 2 -23.30 21.98 8.47
CA SER A 2 -23.97 20.69 8.24
C SER A 2 -23.42 19.89 7.04
N SER A 3 -23.06 20.55 5.93
CA SER A 3 -22.52 19.88 4.73
C SER A 3 -21.14 19.26 4.97
N LEU A 4 -20.26 19.94 5.71
CA LEU A 4 -18.90 19.47 5.99
C LEU A 4 -18.91 18.26 6.94
N MET A 5 -19.77 18.28 7.96
CA MET A 5 -19.98 17.13 8.84
C MET A 5 -20.62 15.95 8.10
N HIS A 6 -21.54 16.22 7.16
CA HIS A 6 -22.13 15.17 6.31
C HIS A 6 -21.08 14.52 5.40
N GLN A 7 -20.24 15.32 4.74
CA GLN A 7 -19.13 14.83 3.92
C GLN A 7 -18.11 14.05 4.75
N GLY A 8 -17.74 14.52 5.94
CA GLY A 8 -16.83 13.79 6.82
C GLY A 8 -17.38 12.43 7.26
N ARG A 9 -18.67 12.35 7.58
CA ARG A 9 -19.34 11.07 7.89
C ARG A 9 -19.41 10.16 6.67
N ALA A 10 -19.63 10.70 5.48
CA ALA A 10 -19.62 9.94 4.24
C ALA A 10 -18.23 9.37 3.93
N THR A 11 -17.16 10.17 4.08
CA THR A 11 -15.77 9.69 3.97
C THR A 11 -15.50 8.52 4.92
N TYR A 12 -15.92 8.66 6.18
CA TYR A 12 -15.75 7.61 7.18
C TYR A 12 -16.55 6.34 6.84
N ALA A 13 -17.76 6.48 6.30
CA ALA A 13 -18.56 5.32 5.87
C ALA A 13 -17.87 4.52 4.75
N PHE A 14 -17.16 5.19 3.82
CA PHE A 14 -16.36 4.51 2.81
C PHE A 14 -15.13 3.81 3.40
N PHE A 15 -14.49 4.42 4.39
CA PHE A 15 -13.41 3.78 5.13
C PHE A 15 -13.91 2.50 5.83
N GLU A 16 -15.03 2.60 6.55
CA GLU A 16 -15.63 1.47 7.27
C GLU A 16 -16.08 0.34 6.32
N ARG A 17 -16.63 0.68 5.15
CA ARG A 17 -16.97 -0.30 4.10
C ARG A 17 -15.74 -1.12 3.71
N ASN A 18 -14.64 -0.45 3.33
CA ASN A 18 -13.43 -1.14 2.90
C ASN A 18 -12.83 -1.98 4.04
N TRP A 19 -12.81 -1.45 5.25
CA TRP A 19 -12.36 -2.19 6.43
C TRP A 19 -13.17 -3.46 6.69
N ASN A 20 -14.49 -3.39 6.58
CA ASN A 20 -15.37 -4.54 6.76
C ASN A 20 -15.22 -5.57 5.63
N LEU A 21 -14.97 -5.14 4.39
CA LEU A 21 -14.67 -6.05 3.28
C LEU A 21 -13.37 -6.82 3.54
N THR A 22 -12.32 -6.14 3.96
CA THR A 22 -11.04 -6.76 4.31
C THR A 22 -11.17 -7.72 5.50
N ARG A 23 -11.98 -7.37 6.52
CA ARG A 23 -12.31 -8.33 7.60
C ARG A 23 -13.06 -9.56 7.09
N ARG A 24 -13.97 -9.39 6.14
CA ARG A 24 -14.72 -10.51 5.55
C ARG A 24 -13.81 -11.44 4.73
N TYR A 25 -12.86 -10.87 4.00
CA TYR A 25 -11.92 -11.61 3.14
C TYR A 25 -10.51 -11.69 3.73
N TRP A 26 -10.41 -11.84 5.06
CA TRP A 26 -9.11 -11.82 5.78
C TRP A 26 -8.10 -12.87 5.28
N GLY A 27 -8.57 -13.98 4.70
CA GLY A 27 -7.69 -15.01 4.13
C GLY A 27 -6.85 -14.48 2.97
N TRP A 28 -7.40 -13.60 2.14
CA TRP A 28 -6.65 -12.96 1.05
C TRP A 28 -5.58 -12.01 1.59
N GLU A 29 -5.88 -11.29 2.66
CA GLU A 29 -4.92 -10.40 3.32
C GLU A 29 -3.72 -11.17 3.85
N LEU A 30 -3.94 -12.34 4.44
CA LEU A 30 -2.87 -13.19 4.94
C LEU A 30 -1.95 -13.64 3.80
N VAL A 31 -2.51 -14.04 2.66
CA VAL A 31 -1.73 -14.44 1.48
C VAL A 31 -0.83 -13.30 1.02
N TRP A 32 -1.38 -12.09 0.89
CA TRP A 32 -0.62 -10.91 0.49
C TRP A 32 0.43 -10.49 1.53
N LEU A 33 0.13 -10.65 2.81
CA LEU A 33 1.06 -10.36 3.89
C LEU A 33 2.26 -11.33 3.83
N VAL A 34 2.00 -12.63 3.73
CA VAL A 34 3.05 -13.66 3.60
C VAL A 34 3.89 -13.41 2.34
N TYR A 35 3.25 -13.08 1.22
CA TYR A 35 3.95 -12.75 -0.02
C TYR A 35 4.92 -11.57 0.16
N ASN A 36 4.45 -10.47 0.77
CA ASN A 36 5.30 -9.30 1.04
C ASN A 36 6.45 -9.61 1.99
N ILE A 37 6.20 -10.37 3.06
CA ILE A 37 7.23 -10.78 4.02
C ILE A 37 8.30 -11.65 3.33
N VAL A 38 7.88 -12.65 2.56
CA VAL A 38 8.81 -13.55 1.84
C VAL A 38 9.64 -12.77 0.82
N ASN A 39 9.03 -11.83 0.10
CA ASN A 39 9.75 -10.97 -0.84
C ASN A 39 10.79 -10.10 -0.11
N ALA A 40 10.38 -9.42 0.97
CA ALA A 40 11.29 -8.62 1.80
C ALA A 40 12.45 -9.46 2.35
N MET A 41 12.16 -10.65 2.90
CA MET A 41 13.17 -11.59 3.37
C MET A 41 14.13 -11.99 2.25
N SER A 42 13.62 -12.31 1.07
CA SER A 42 14.43 -12.69 -0.08
C SER A 42 15.44 -11.60 -0.44
N VAL A 43 15.02 -10.34 -0.47
CA VAL A 43 15.92 -9.22 -0.76
C VAL A 43 16.93 -9.00 0.37
N THR A 44 16.53 -9.13 1.63
CA THR A 44 17.50 -9.04 2.75
C THR A 44 18.53 -10.17 2.74
N TYR A 45 18.17 -11.39 2.29
CA TYR A 45 19.11 -12.50 2.13
C TYR A 45 20.12 -12.26 1.01
N ILE A 46 19.76 -11.51 -0.04
CA ILE A 46 20.73 -11.03 -1.04
C ILE A 46 21.78 -10.15 -0.36
N GLY A 47 21.36 -9.30 0.59
CA GLY A 47 22.26 -8.48 1.40
C GLY A 47 23.30 -9.28 2.18
N LEU A 48 22.87 -10.36 2.85
CA LEU A 48 23.78 -11.29 3.53
C LEU A 48 24.71 -12.03 2.56
N SER A 49 24.15 -12.48 1.44
CA SER A 49 24.87 -13.31 0.47
C SER A 49 25.90 -12.51 -0.33
N ALA A 50 25.69 -11.20 -0.52
CA ALA A 50 26.62 -10.34 -1.26
C ALA A 50 28.04 -10.36 -0.65
N GLN A 51 28.16 -10.39 0.68
CA GLN A 51 29.47 -10.47 1.34
C GLN A 51 30.17 -11.81 1.06
N LEU A 52 29.42 -12.91 1.07
CA LEU A 52 29.96 -14.27 0.83
C LEU A 52 30.45 -14.44 -0.61
N ILE A 53 29.77 -13.80 -1.58
CA ILE A 53 30.05 -13.96 -3.01
C ILE A 53 31.15 -13.01 -3.48
N THR A 54 31.17 -11.75 -3.02
CA THR A 54 32.09 -10.73 -3.56
C THR A 54 33.45 -10.72 -2.85
N GLY A 55 33.59 -11.33 -1.66
CA GLY A 55 34.88 -11.44 -0.94
C GLY A 55 35.46 -10.11 -0.44
N VAL A 56 34.77 -8.99 -0.66
CA VAL A 56 35.14 -7.65 -0.18
C VAL A 56 34.50 -7.41 1.19
N LYS A 57 35.25 -6.82 2.14
CA LYS A 57 34.73 -6.41 3.46
C LYS A 57 33.75 -5.25 3.31
N ILE A 58 32.51 -5.57 2.93
CA ILE A 58 31.38 -4.63 2.96
C ILE A 58 30.78 -4.66 4.36
N ASN A 59 30.31 -3.51 4.84
CA ASN A 59 29.60 -3.41 6.10
C ASN A 59 28.20 -4.03 5.96
N THR A 60 28.10 -5.33 6.24
CA THR A 60 26.93 -6.18 5.97
C THR A 60 25.67 -5.66 6.62
N ASN A 61 25.79 -5.16 7.86
CA ASN A 61 24.66 -4.63 8.62
C ASN A 61 24.08 -3.38 7.94
N PHE A 62 24.94 -2.46 7.50
CA PHE A 62 24.50 -1.28 6.74
C PHE A 62 23.80 -1.67 5.42
N PHE A 63 24.34 -2.65 4.71
CA PHE A 63 23.76 -3.09 3.44
C PHE A 63 22.40 -3.79 3.62
N ILE A 64 22.26 -4.64 4.65
CA ILE A 64 20.98 -5.27 5.02
C ILE A 64 19.96 -4.20 5.39
N LEU A 65 20.32 -3.24 6.25
CA LEU A 65 19.45 -2.14 6.66
C LEU A 65 19.00 -1.31 5.46
N TYR A 66 19.93 -0.97 4.56
CA TYR A 66 19.63 -0.20 3.35
C TYR A 66 18.62 -0.92 2.45
N LEU A 67 18.84 -2.21 2.17
CA LEU A 67 17.93 -3.03 1.38
C LEU A 67 16.59 -3.27 2.08
N LEU A 68 16.60 -3.48 3.40
CA LEU A 68 15.39 -3.67 4.19
C LEU A 68 14.51 -2.42 4.17
N ILE A 69 15.10 -1.25 4.40
CA ILE A 69 14.35 0.02 4.37
C ILE A 69 13.82 0.25 2.95
N GLY A 70 14.64 0.04 1.92
CA GLY A 70 14.22 0.18 0.53
C GLY A 70 13.04 -0.73 0.18
N THR A 71 13.11 -2.00 0.56
CA THR A 71 12.04 -2.99 0.30
C THR A 71 10.77 -2.73 1.10
N ALA A 72 10.89 -2.25 2.34
CA ALA A 72 9.75 -1.86 3.16
C ALA A 72 9.03 -0.64 2.57
N VAL A 73 9.77 0.38 2.15
CA VAL A 73 9.21 1.57 1.49
C VAL A 73 8.57 1.18 0.16
N TRP A 74 9.24 0.34 -0.64
CA TRP A 74 8.68 -0.15 -1.90
C TRP A 74 7.37 -0.93 -1.70
N SER A 75 7.34 -1.86 -0.75
CA SER A 75 6.13 -2.64 -0.44
C SER A 75 5.00 -1.72 0.04
N TYR A 76 5.28 -0.78 0.93
CA TYR A 76 4.30 0.22 1.39
C TYR A 76 3.66 0.98 0.22
N LEU A 77 4.50 1.53 -0.66
CA LEU A 77 4.04 2.31 -1.80
C LEU A 77 3.24 1.46 -2.77
N SER A 78 3.68 0.23 -3.02
CA SER A 78 2.98 -0.72 -3.90
C SER A 78 1.59 -1.06 -3.36
N VAL A 79 1.48 -1.42 -2.08
CA VAL A 79 0.19 -1.75 -1.43
C VAL A 79 -0.75 -0.55 -1.42
N THR A 80 -0.23 0.64 -1.12
CA THR A 80 -1.05 1.87 -1.12
C THR A 80 -1.54 2.19 -2.52
N PHE A 81 -0.68 2.07 -3.54
CA PHE A 81 -1.05 2.33 -4.93
C PHE A 81 -2.13 1.35 -5.41
N ASP A 82 -1.93 0.05 -5.18
CA ASP A 82 -2.90 -0.99 -5.53
C ASP A 82 -4.22 -0.78 -4.82
N GLY A 83 -4.17 -0.47 -3.51
CA GLY A 83 -5.34 -0.15 -2.72
C GLY A 83 -6.15 1.00 -3.31
N VAL A 84 -5.51 2.00 -3.93
CA VAL A 84 -6.18 3.13 -4.58
C VAL A 84 -6.70 2.75 -5.99
N THR A 85 -5.90 2.07 -6.80
CA THR A 85 -6.28 1.73 -8.18
C THR A 85 -7.36 0.67 -8.26
N ASP A 86 -7.33 -0.29 -7.34
CA ASP A 86 -8.21 -1.45 -7.39
C ASP A 86 -9.58 -1.20 -6.79
N ILE A 87 -9.83 -0.09 -6.08
CA ILE A 87 -11.18 0.26 -5.62
C ILE A 87 -12.15 0.33 -6.80
N ILE A 88 -11.76 0.99 -7.89
CA ILE A 88 -12.63 1.11 -9.06
C ILE A 88 -12.84 -0.26 -9.70
N ASN A 89 -11.78 -1.06 -9.81
CA ASN A 89 -11.88 -2.43 -10.34
C ASN A 89 -12.81 -3.29 -9.48
N MET A 90 -12.70 -3.17 -8.16
CA MET A 90 -13.51 -3.90 -7.20
C MET A 90 -14.97 -3.47 -7.28
N GLU A 91 -15.25 -2.17 -7.33
CA GLU A 91 -16.62 -1.66 -7.50
C GLU A 91 -17.23 -2.10 -8.85
N ARG A 92 -16.41 -2.26 -9.91
CA ARG A 92 -16.83 -2.83 -11.20
C ARG A 92 -17.16 -4.32 -11.07
N TRP A 93 -16.30 -5.07 -10.40
CA TRP A 93 -16.51 -6.50 -10.15
C TRP A 93 -17.74 -6.77 -9.28
N GLU A 94 -18.04 -5.86 -8.35
CA GLU A 94 -19.24 -5.90 -7.52
C GLU A 94 -20.51 -5.43 -8.27
N GLY A 95 -20.36 -4.76 -9.43
CA GLY A 95 -21.48 -4.15 -10.16
C GLY A 95 -22.13 -2.98 -9.42
N THR A 96 -21.36 -2.27 -8.58
CA THR A 96 -21.86 -1.19 -7.72
C THR A 96 -21.50 0.20 -8.21
N ILE A 97 -20.68 0.33 -9.27
CA ILE A 97 -20.26 1.65 -9.80
C ILE A 97 -21.44 2.51 -10.19
N GLU A 98 -22.43 1.96 -10.90
CA GLU A 98 -23.58 2.74 -11.36
C GLU A 98 -24.36 3.31 -10.18
N TYR A 99 -24.56 2.52 -9.13
CA TYR A 99 -25.25 2.94 -7.91
C TYR A 99 -24.44 3.96 -7.10
N THR A 100 -23.12 3.79 -7.01
CA THR A 100 -22.23 4.74 -6.36
C THR A 100 -22.20 6.08 -7.09
N PHE A 101 -22.30 6.09 -8.42
CA PHE A 101 -22.39 7.31 -9.23
C PHE A 101 -23.78 7.96 -9.23
N MET A 102 -24.85 7.19 -9.00
CA MET A 102 -26.20 7.71 -8.80
C MET A 102 -26.41 8.29 -7.41
N ALA A 103 -25.61 7.89 -6.41
CA ALA A 103 -25.68 8.44 -5.07
C ALA A 103 -25.26 9.93 -5.07
N PRO A 104 -25.95 10.81 -4.32
CA PRO A 104 -25.65 12.24 -4.26
C PRO A 104 -24.44 12.52 -3.34
N ILE A 105 -23.29 11.95 -3.68
CA ILE A 105 -22.01 12.11 -2.99
C ILE A 105 -20.96 12.69 -3.94
N SER A 106 -20.07 13.52 -3.40
CA SER A 106 -18.98 14.04 -4.22
C SER A 106 -17.95 12.93 -4.49
N ARG A 107 -17.46 12.84 -5.73
CA ARG A 107 -16.42 11.87 -6.12
C ARG A 107 -15.15 12.05 -5.28
N PHE A 108 -14.86 13.29 -4.89
CA PHE A 108 -13.73 13.62 -4.02
C PHE A 108 -13.87 13.01 -2.62
N THR A 109 -15.07 13.03 -2.05
CA THR A 109 -15.37 12.41 -0.74
C THR A 109 -15.21 10.89 -0.79
N HIS A 110 -15.69 10.25 -1.86
CA HIS A 110 -15.54 8.81 -2.10
C HIS A 110 -14.06 8.43 -2.21
N MET A 111 -13.30 9.13 -3.06
CA MET A 111 -11.87 8.87 -3.26
C MET A 111 -11.03 9.13 -2.00
N ILE A 112 -11.32 10.17 -1.22
CA ILE A 112 -10.59 10.42 0.04
C ILE A 112 -10.80 9.28 1.03
N GLY A 113 -12.04 8.79 1.19
CA GLY A 113 -12.34 7.74 2.16
C GLY A 113 -11.60 6.44 1.84
N SER A 114 -11.52 6.12 0.55
CA SER A 114 -10.83 4.93 0.07
C SER A 114 -9.30 5.08 0.06
N CYS A 115 -8.77 6.27 -0.24
CA CYS A 115 -7.33 6.56 -0.09
C CYS A 115 -6.89 6.52 1.38
N MET A 116 -7.71 7.03 2.30
CA MET A 116 -7.43 6.97 3.74
C MET A 116 -7.37 5.51 4.21
N TYR A 117 -8.24 4.66 3.69
CA TYR A 117 -8.19 3.23 3.92
C TYR A 117 -6.88 2.61 3.40
N ALA A 118 -6.51 2.88 2.15
CA ALA A 118 -5.30 2.36 1.51
C ALA A 118 -4.03 2.74 2.30
N VAL A 119 -3.94 3.97 2.80
CA VAL A 119 -2.80 4.41 3.64
C VAL A 119 -2.75 3.65 4.97
N VAL A 120 -3.88 3.51 5.66
CA VAL A 120 -3.93 2.78 6.94
C VAL A 120 -3.59 1.31 6.75
N HIS A 121 -4.14 0.69 5.70
CA HIS A 121 -3.86 -0.70 5.33
C HIS A 121 -2.39 -0.91 4.96
N GLY A 122 -1.83 -0.07 4.10
CA GLY A 122 -0.41 -0.09 3.73
C GLY A 122 0.50 0.07 4.94
N LEU A 123 0.22 1.04 5.82
CA LEU A 123 1.00 1.24 7.05
C LEU A 123 0.99 0.00 7.95
N LEU A 124 -0.17 -0.63 8.11
CA LEU A 124 -0.31 -1.85 8.90
C LEU A 124 0.56 -2.98 8.32
N PHE A 125 0.49 -3.20 7.00
CA PHE A 125 1.29 -4.20 6.31
C PHE A 125 2.79 -3.96 6.46
N THR A 126 3.23 -2.71 6.30
CA THR A 126 4.65 -2.34 6.45
C THR A 126 5.15 -2.52 7.89
N ILE A 127 4.34 -2.17 8.88
CA ILE A 127 4.69 -2.38 10.30
C ILE A 127 4.84 -3.88 10.59
N LEU A 128 3.88 -4.71 10.15
CA LEU A 128 3.95 -6.16 10.35
C LEU A 128 5.17 -6.77 9.63
N GLN A 129 5.43 -6.34 8.40
CA GLN A 129 6.61 -6.78 7.64
C GLN A 129 7.91 -6.41 8.37
N LEU A 130 8.06 -5.15 8.80
CA LEU A 130 9.26 -4.70 9.52
C LEU A 130 9.46 -5.43 10.84
N LEU A 131 8.38 -5.71 11.58
CA LEU A 131 8.46 -6.49 12.82
C LEU A 131 8.96 -7.91 12.57
N ILE A 132 8.41 -8.60 11.57
CA ILE A 132 8.75 -9.99 11.28
C ILE A 132 10.18 -10.11 10.73
N VAL A 133 10.55 -9.24 9.79
CA VAL A 133 11.91 -9.23 9.23
C VAL A 133 12.93 -8.76 10.27
N GLY A 134 12.60 -7.72 11.05
CA GLY A 134 13.45 -7.24 12.14
C GLY A 134 13.74 -8.33 13.19
N PHE A 135 12.72 -9.13 13.54
CA PHE A 135 12.88 -10.27 14.45
C PHE A 135 13.77 -11.36 13.86
N PHE A 136 13.58 -11.72 12.58
CA PHE A 136 14.39 -12.76 11.92
C PHE A 136 15.88 -12.41 11.86
N PHE A 137 16.20 -11.15 11.55
CA PHE A 137 17.58 -10.69 11.35
C PHE A 137 18.23 -10.09 12.60
N HIS A 138 17.53 -10.11 13.75
CA HIS A 138 18.01 -9.55 15.03
C HIS A 138 18.57 -8.13 14.87
N ILE A 139 17.82 -7.29 14.15
CA ILE A 139 18.27 -5.94 13.81
C ILE A 139 18.14 -5.04 15.04
N ASP A 140 19.23 -4.40 15.42
CA ASP A 140 19.22 -3.41 16.48
C ASP A 140 18.56 -2.11 15.98
N LEU A 141 17.33 -1.88 16.42
CA LEU A 141 16.52 -0.68 16.12
C LEU A 141 16.54 0.33 17.28
N SER A 142 17.42 0.18 18.27
CA SER A 142 17.40 0.98 19.51
C SER A 142 17.60 2.49 19.29
N HIS A 143 18.25 2.88 18.19
CA HIS A 143 18.42 4.28 17.77
C HIS A 143 17.56 4.69 16.57
N ALA A 144 16.57 3.88 16.18
CA ALA A 144 15.75 4.17 15.00
C ALA A 144 14.79 5.35 15.25
N ASN A 145 14.77 6.31 14.32
CA ASN A 145 13.82 7.41 14.35
C ASN A 145 12.51 7.01 13.65
N PHE A 146 11.65 6.31 14.39
CA PHE A 146 10.34 5.86 13.90
C PHE A 146 9.43 7.02 13.50
N VAL A 147 9.57 8.19 14.14
CA VAL A 147 8.76 9.38 13.84
C VAL A 147 9.08 9.89 12.44
N THR A 148 10.36 10.06 12.12
CA THR A 148 10.76 10.50 10.77
C THR A 148 10.37 9.48 9.70
N ALA A 149 10.52 8.18 9.99
CA ALA A 149 10.08 7.13 9.07
C ALA A 149 8.57 7.23 8.79
N PHE A 150 7.75 7.38 9.83
CA PHE A 150 6.30 7.52 9.71
C PHE A 150 5.90 8.75 8.88
N PHE A 151 6.49 9.91 9.17
CA PHE A 151 6.22 11.14 8.40
C PHE A 151 6.67 11.01 6.94
N MET A 152 7.79 10.33 6.69
CA MET A 152 8.28 10.10 5.33
C MET A 152 7.34 9.19 4.53
N LEU A 153 6.80 8.13 5.15
CA LEU A 153 5.78 7.27 4.53
C LEU A 153 4.48 8.03 4.25
N LEU A 154 4.03 8.87 5.19
CA LEU A 154 2.84 9.72 4.98
C LEU A 154 3.05 10.69 3.82
N LEU A 155 4.19 11.38 3.77
CA LEU A 155 4.47 12.34 2.71
C LEU A 155 4.60 11.65 1.34
N GLY A 156 5.23 10.47 1.29
CA GLY A 156 5.30 9.65 0.08
C GLY A 156 3.93 9.17 -0.41
N SER A 157 3.01 8.86 0.51
CA SER A 157 1.67 8.40 0.16
C SER A 157 0.87 9.44 -0.64
N VAL A 158 1.06 10.74 -0.37
CA VAL A 158 0.35 11.81 -1.07
C VAL A 158 0.65 11.79 -2.58
N SER A 159 1.93 11.60 -2.94
CA SER A 159 2.34 11.52 -4.34
C SER A 159 1.76 10.30 -5.04
N PHE A 160 1.82 9.13 -4.39
CA PHE A 160 1.32 7.88 -4.96
C PHE A 160 -0.20 7.81 -5.03
N ILE A 161 -0.92 8.44 -4.10
CA ILE A 161 -2.37 8.63 -4.20
C ILE A 161 -2.71 9.42 -5.47
N GLY A 162 -1.97 10.49 -5.77
CA GLY A 162 -2.18 11.27 -7.00
C GLY A 162 -2.05 10.42 -8.26
N PHE A 163 -0.98 9.63 -8.36
CA PHE A 163 -0.78 8.69 -9.47
C PHE A 163 -1.81 7.55 -9.47
N GLY A 164 -2.20 7.04 -8.32
CA GLY A 164 -3.21 5.99 -8.16
C GLY A 164 -4.57 6.45 -8.66
N ILE A 165 -4.99 7.66 -8.29
CA ILE A 165 -6.24 8.27 -8.79
C ILE A 165 -6.21 8.40 -10.32
N GLY A 166 -5.10 8.89 -10.88
CA GLY A 166 -4.95 9.01 -12.33
C GLY A 166 -5.03 7.65 -13.04
N THR A 167 -4.41 6.63 -12.44
CA THR A 167 -4.38 5.27 -12.98
C THR A 167 -5.72 4.56 -12.85
N ALA A 168 -6.52 4.89 -11.83
CA ALA A 168 -7.85 4.34 -11.60
C ALA A 168 -8.86 4.73 -12.70
N VAL A 169 -8.58 5.81 -13.45
CA VAL A 169 -9.39 6.21 -14.62
C VAL A 169 -9.25 5.20 -15.78
N LEU A 170 -8.12 4.50 -15.90
CA LEU A 170 -7.88 3.57 -17.02
C LEU A 170 -8.89 2.42 -17.05
N PRO A 171 -9.22 1.77 -15.92
CA PRO A 171 -10.37 0.87 -15.81
C PRO A 171 -11.71 1.44 -16.24
N LEU A 172 -11.96 2.74 -16.09
CA LEU A 172 -13.22 3.34 -16.54
C LEU A 172 -13.27 3.51 -18.06
N LEU A 173 -12.12 3.79 -18.68
CA LEU A 173 -12.03 4.01 -20.14
C LEU A 173 -11.98 2.69 -20.93
N TYR A 174 -11.27 1.69 -20.40
CA TYR A 174 -11.07 0.41 -21.08
C TYR A 174 -11.61 -0.74 -20.24
N THR A 175 -12.81 -1.20 -20.61
CA THR A 175 -13.59 -2.12 -19.79
C THR A 175 -12.94 -3.49 -19.60
N GLU A 176 -12.28 -4.03 -20.62
CA GLU A 176 -11.69 -5.39 -20.57
C GLU A 176 -10.21 -5.42 -20.15
N LYS A 177 -9.44 -4.40 -20.54
CA LYS A 177 -7.97 -4.36 -20.34
C LYS A 177 -7.51 -3.33 -19.32
N GLY A 178 -8.42 -2.55 -18.76
CA GLY A 178 -8.05 -1.46 -17.86
C GLY A 178 -7.28 -1.91 -16.63
N MET A 179 -7.61 -3.08 -16.05
CA MET A 179 -6.82 -3.65 -14.94
C MET A 179 -5.37 -3.91 -15.35
N GLN A 180 -5.15 -4.48 -16.54
CA GLN A 180 -3.80 -4.76 -17.06
C GLN A 180 -3.01 -3.46 -17.26
N MET A 181 -3.68 -2.41 -17.75
CA MET A 181 -3.04 -1.09 -17.92
C MET A 181 -2.65 -0.46 -16.59
N SER A 182 -3.48 -0.60 -15.54
CA SER A 182 -3.13 -0.11 -14.20
C SER A 182 -1.87 -0.77 -13.65
N PHE A 183 -1.73 -2.09 -13.85
CA PHE A 183 -0.52 -2.82 -13.46
C PHE A 183 0.71 -2.43 -14.28
N ILE A 184 0.56 -2.12 -15.57
CA ILE A 184 1.67 -1.60 -16.39
C ILE A 184 2.15 -0.26 -15.85
N VAL A 185 1.24 0.66 -15.52
CA VAL A 185 1.61 1.95 -14.94
C VAL A 185 2.36 1.77 -13.62
N ARG A 186 1.88 0.87 -12.75
CA ARG A 186 2.58 0.51 -11.52
C ARG A 186 3.99 -0.04 -11.76
N ALA A 187 4.18 -0.83 -12.81
CA ALA A 187 5.48 -1.44 -13.11
C ALA A 187 6.50 -0.44 -13.67
N VAL A 188 6.03 0.68 -14.24
CA VAL A 188 6.90 1.74 -14.79
C VAL A 188 7.36 2.74 -13.72
N ILE A 189 6.55 2.93 -12.67
CA ILE A 189 6.83 3.82 -11.53
C ILE A 189 7.68 3.09 -10.48
#